data_AF-A0A183ANF9-F1
#
_entry.id   AF-A0A183ANF9-F1
#
_cell.length_a   1.000
_cell.length_b   1.000
_cell.length_c   1.000
_cell.angle_alpha   90.00
_cell.angle_beta   90.00
_cell.angle_gamma   90.00
#
_symmetry.space_group_name_H-M   'P 1'
#
loop_
_entity.id
_entity.type
_entity.pdbx_description
1 polymer ?
#
loop_
_entity_poly.entity_id
_entity_poly.type
_entity_poly.pdbx_seq_one_letter_code
_entity_poly.pdbx_strand_id
1 'polypeptide(L)'
;MKSNGIVTAPFITFSLIAFDRISCSYLSQAVVNVFANLAAFVQGAPKLYRFLSRLLEHYVHLGVEMERDNKNGSLTDLTELRTRLCILLGNNAEATSLIHRMNGTHCVYLMAVYRLESLCVTHSNDPEALHRIFLYLEDSIIIRDKFGMWTCITQVAVQVFNKYLARMKGMPLRSDRERIMDMHAQFLLVKFLHVQKGLRIVADEFLSMLAKDFPHIMWSGRVLYTMLDVTQLLSQSLEVDPNEPAPVYQVPGTNLELVITDGLQDREEMLSDFVKRCKGIIEVGLQWAPSLVRSHLAEYMLQLPRSSPGAFHHTGLALITESVLNFAGFNRTASCLTPAALEKRPSCAKLDSSSFMFNLILRNRFLGEVSVVH
;
A
#
# COMPACT_ATOMS: atom_id res chain seq x y z
N MET A 1 35.76 30.57 -16.73
CA MET A 1 35.51 30.19 -15.31
C MET A 1 34.71 28.89 -15.31
N LYS A 2 35.04 28.01 -14.37
CA LYS A 2 34.94 26.54 -14.45
C LYS A 2 33.53 25.99 -14.69
N SER A 3 33.48 24.96 -15.54
CA SER A 3 32.43 23.96 -15.63
C SER A 3 32.47 23.00 -14.45
N ASN A 4 31.30 22.64 -13.91
CA ASN A 4 31.07 21.44 -13.10
C ASN A 4 29.92 20.73 -13.83
N GLY A 5 30.08 19.61 -14.53
CA GLY A 5 30.85 18.44 -14.14
C GLY A 5 29.95 17.52 -13.33
N ILE A 6 29.01 16.86 -14.00
CA ILE A 6 28.18 15.78 -13.42
C ILE A 6 29.16 14.68 -13.02
N VAL A 7 29.42 14.56 -11.72
CA VAL A 7 30.22 13.46 -11.17
C VAL A 7 29.31 12.25 -11.08
N THR A 8 29.47 11.34 -12.04
CA THR A 8 29.09 9.94 -11.93
C THR A 8 29.75 9.35 -10.67
N ALA A 9 28.95 8.97 -9.68
CA ALA A 9 29.44 8.32 -8.48
C ALA A 9 29.99 6.92 -8.82
N PRO A 10 31.10 6.49 -8.20
CA PRO A 10 31.77 5.25 -8.56
C PRO A 10 30.97 4.05 -8.02
N PHE A 11 30.68 3.11 -8.91
CA PHE A 11 30.32 1.74 -8.53
C PHE A 11 31.46 1.18 -7.67
N ILE A 12 31.20 0.97 -6.39
CA ILE A 12 32.11 0.24 -5.51
C ILE A 12 32.01 -1.23 -5.91
N THR A 13 32.94 -1.66 -6.76
CA THR A 13 33.26 -3.05 -7.03
C THR A 13 33.78 -3.69 -5.74
N PHE A 14 32.87 -4.23 -4.92
CA PHE A 14 33.23 -5.28 -3.98
C PHE A 14 33.57 -6.54 -4.80
N SER A 15 34.78 -7.04 -4.62
CA SER A 15 35.39 -8.12 -5.40
C SER A 15 34.47 -9.33 -5.58
N LEU A 16 33.91 -9.43 -6.79
CA LEU A 16 33.07 -10.49 -7.35
C LEU A 16 33.76 -11.86 -7.53
N ILE A 17 34.99 -12.06 -7.06
CA ILE A 17 35.85 -13.16 -7.54
C ILE A 17 35.80 -14.42 -6.65
N ALA A 18 35.23 -14.38 -5.44
CA ALA A 18 35.29 -15.52 -4.53
C ALA A 18 34.01 -16.37 -4.41
N PHE A 19 32.91 -15.99 -5.06
CA PHE A 19 31.61 -16.67 -4.87
C PHE A 19 31.23 -17.66 -5.98
N ASP A 20 32.12 -17.91 -6.94
CA ASP A 20 31.81 -18.64 -8.18
C ASP A 20 31.95 -20.18 -8.07
N ARG A 21 31.97 -20.74 -6.86
CA ARG A 21 32.03 -22.20 -6.66
C ARG A 21 31.26 -22.65 -5.44
N ILE A 22 29.93 -22.61 -5.50
CA ILE A 22 29.00 -23.60 -4.91
C ILE A 22 27.67 -23.44 -5.67
N SER A 23 27.13 -24.55 -6.16
CA SER A 23 25.93 -24.64 -7.00
C SER A 23 24.65 -24.13 -6.33
N CYS A 24 24.44 -22.80 -6.31
CA CYS A 24 23.15 -22.19 -5.97
C CYS A 24 22.99 -20.83 -6.67
N SER A 25 22.96 -20.84 -8.02
CA SER A 25 23.19 -19.65 -8.84
C SER A 25 22.03 -18.65 -8.93
N TYR A 26 20.79 -19.04 -8.63
CA TYR A 26 19.62 -18.14 -8.81
C TYR A 26 19.18 -17.43 -7.53
N LEU A 27 19.22 -18.11 -6.38
CA LEU A 27 18.83 -17.54 -5.08
C LEU A 27 19.97 -16.74 -4.42
N SER A 28 21.24 -17.07 -4.70
CA SER A 28 22.40 -16.33 -4.16
C SER A 28 22.48 -14.91 -4.75
N GLN A 29 22.22 -14.74 -6.04
CA GLN A 29 22.32 -13.43 -6.70
C GLN A 29 21.20 -12.48 -6.26
N ALA A 30 19.96 -12.97 -6.11
CA ALA A 30 18.85 -12.16 -5.60
C ALA A 30 19.11 -11.69 -4.17
N VAL A 31 19.62 -12.59 -3.31
CA VAL A 31 19.98 -12.29 -1.93
C VAL A 31 21.15 -11.30 -1.86
N VAL A 32 22.22 -11.52 -2.64
CA VAL A 32 23.37 -10.59 -2.72
C VAL A 32 22.94 -9.22 -3.26
N ASN A 33 22.06 -9.16 -4.25
CA ASN A 33 21.53 -7.90 -4.78
C ASN A 33 20.66 -7.17 -3.74
N VAL A 34 19.82 -7.89 -2.99
CA VAL A 34 19.02 -7.32 -1.88
C VAL A 34 19.94 -6.76 -0.81
N PHE A 35 20.97 -7.50 -0.39
CA PHE A 35 21.93 -7.06 0.62
C PHE A 35 22.86 -5.94 0.15
N ALA A 36 23.24 -5.90 -1.14
CA ALA A 36 24.02 -4.80 -1.74
C ALA A 36 23.19 -3.52 -1.84
N ASN A 37 21.92 -3.63 -2.24
CA ASN A 37 20.98 -2.50 -2.25
C ASN A 37 20.69 -1.97 -0.84
N LEU A 38 20.58 -2.87 0.16
CA LEU A 38 20.47 -2.52 1.58
C LEU A 38 21.72 -1.80 2.11
N ALA A 39 22.91 -2.27 1.77
CA ALA A 39 24.16 -1.64 2.21
C ALA A 39 24.35 -0.24 1.61
N ALA A 40 23.91 -0.02 0.36
CA ALA A 40 23.95 1.28 -0.29
C ALA A 40 22.96 2.30 0.33
N PHE A 41 21.82 1.84 0.83
CA PHE A 41 20.74 2.70 1.35
C PHE A 41 20.88 3.04 2.85
N VAL A 42 21.56 2.21 3.64
CA VAL A 42 21.63 2.30 5.12
C VAL A 42 22.76 3.23 5.62
N GLN A 43 23.12 4.28 4.88
CA GLN A 43 24.12 5.27 5.32
C GLN A 43 23.67 5.97 6.63
N GLY A 44 24.05 5.44 7.79
CA GLY A 44 23.85 6.11 9.09
C GLY A 44 23.65 5.25 10.34
N ALA A 45 23.39 3.93 10.24
CA ALA A 45 23.10 3.09 11.40
C ALA A 45 24.16 1.99 11.64
N PRO A 46 25.28 2.26 12.34
CA PRO A 46 26.39 1.30 12.53
C PRO A 46 25.98 0.01 13.28
N LYS A 47 24.92 0.05 14.10
CA LYS A 47 24.35 -1.13 14.76
C LYS A 47 23.54 -2.02 13.81
N LEU A 48 22.87 -1.42 12.83
CA LEU A 48 22.10 -2.14 11.81
C LEU A 48 23.02 -2.83 10.81
N TYR A 49 24.14 -2.18 10.43
CA TYR A 49 25.19 -2.79 9.60
C TYR A 49 25.82 -4.02 10.25
N ARG A 50 26.19 -3.97 11.55
CA ARG A 50 26.67 -5.15 12.28
C ARG A 50 25.62 -6.26 12.36
N PHE A 51 24.36 -5.90 12.53
CA PHE A 51 23.28 -6.88 12.60
C PHE A 51 23.03 -7.54 11.24
N LEU A 52 22.97 -6.75 10.17
CA LEU A 52 22.87 -7.22 8.77
C LEU A 52 24.05 -8.10 8.40
N SER A 53 25.28 -7.70 8.76
CA SER A 53 26.49 -8.50 8.53
C SER A 53 26.46 -9.82 9.29
N ARG A 54 26.03 -9.83 10.56
CA ARG A 54 25.88 -11.07 11.34
C ARG A 54 24.73 -11.94 10.84
N LEU A 55 23.65 -11.33 10.32
CA LEU A 55 22.53 -12.05 9.73
C LEU A 55 22.93 -12.67 8.39
N LEU A 56 23.75 -11.96 7.60
CA LEU A 56 24.36 -12.47 6.38
C LEU A 56 25.35 -13.60 6.69
N GLU A 57 26.22 -13.42 7.68
CA GLU A 57 27.14 -14.46 8.16
C GLU A 57 26.40 -15.69 8.65
N HIS A 58 25.33 -15.52 9.43
CA HIS A 58 24.52 -16.62 9.94
C HIS A 58 23.70 -17.31 8.84
N TYR A 59 23.27 -16.56 7.81
CA TYR A 59 22.60 -17.10 6.63
C TYR A 59 23.56 -17.92 5.76
N VAL A 60 24.77 -17.40 5.54
CA VAL A 60 25.84 -18.11 4.82
C VAL A 60 26.29 -19.34 5.63
N HIS A 61 26.45 -19.23 6.94
CA HIS A 61 26.78 -20.37 7.80
C HIS A 61 25.69 -21.45 7.76
N LEU A 62 24.42 -21.08 7.96
CA LEU A 62 23.30 -22.02 7.88
C LEU A 62 23.16 -22.63 6.49
N GLY A 63 23.31 -21.83 5.42
CA GLY A 63 23.26 -22.34 4.05
C GLY A 63 24.37 -23.35 3.76
N VAL A 64 25.60 -23.09 4.23
CA VAL A 64 26.77 -23.97 4.06
C VAL A 64 26.70 -25.21 4.96
N GLU A 65 26.21 -25.08 6.19
CA GLU A 65 26.02 -26.21 7.12
C GLU A 65 24.89 -27.14 6.63
N MET A 66 23.77 -26.60 6.16
CA MET A 66 22.67 -27.40 5.62
C MET A 66 23.03 -28.14 4.32
N GLU A 67 23.91 -27.58 3.48
CA GLU A 67 24.45 -28.25 2.28
C GLU A 67 25.48 -29.35 2.65
N ARG A 68 26.27 -29.17 3.72
CA ARG A 68 27.23 -30.16 4.22
C ARG A 68 26.57 -31.32 4.96
N ASP A 69 25.52 -31.07 5.72
CA ASP A 69 24.89 -32.04 6.63
C ASP A 69 23.78 -32.87 6.00
N ASN A 70 23.38 -32.58 4.75
CA ASN A 70 22.51 -33.45 3.96
C ASN A 70 23.14 -34.83 3.68
N LYS A 71 24.40 -35.05 4.10
CA LYS A 71 25.07 -36.33 4.04
C LYS A 71 25.24 -37.06 5.36
N ASN A 72 25.15 -36.46 6.56
CA ASN A 72 25.32 -37.22 7.81
C ASN A 72 24.78 -36.64 9.14
N GLY A 73 23.98 -35.56 9.18
CA GLY A 73 23.21 -35.26 10.40
C GLY A 73 22.77 -33.81 10.61
N SER A 74 21.46 -33.55 10.55
CA SER A 74 20.72 -32.47 11.26
C SER A 74 19.23 -32.45 10.80
N LEU A 75 18.51 -33.58 10.89
CA LEU A 75 17.06 -33.58 10.60
C LEU A 75 16.30 -32.77 11.68
N THR A 76 16.84 -32.75 12.90
CA THR A 76 16.25 -32.13 14.10
C THR A 76 16.22 -30.60 14.02
N ASP A 77 17.32 -29.95 13.60
CA ASP A 77 17.38 -28.48 13.57
C ASP A 77 16.47 -27.91 12.48
N LEU A 78 16.32 -28.62 11.36
CA LEU A 78 15.37 -28.24 10.31
C LEU A 78 13.92 -28.41 10.77
N THR A 79 13.60 -29.48 11.51
CA THR A 79 12.25 -29.63 12.07
C THR A 79 11.93 -28.56 13.11
N GLU A 80 12.91 -28.14 13.92
CA GLU A 80 12.75 -27.03 14.85
C GLU A 80 12.54 -25.71 14.11
N LEU A 81 13.36 -25.43 13.07
CA LEU A 81 13.23 -24.24 12.23
C LEU A 81 11.83 -24.14 11.61
N ARG A 82 11.33 -25.23 11.02
CA ARG A 82 9.98 -25.31 10.44
C ARG A 82 8.91 -25.03 11.48
N THR A 83 8.99 -25.68 12.65
CA THR A 83 8.05 -25.48 13.75
C THR A 83 8.03 -24.01 14.19
N ARG A 84 9.21 -23.40 14.32
CA ARG A 84 9.34 -21.99 14.67
C ARG A 84 8.76 -21.05 13.62
N LEU A 85 8.97 -21.34 12.33
CA LEU A 85 8.36 -20.60 11.23
C LEU A 85 6.84 -20.67 11.29
N CYS A 86 6.26 -21.85 11.49
CA CYS A 86 4.80 -22.02 11.59
C CYS A 86 4.23 -21.15 12.72
N ILE A 87 4.87 -21.17 13.90
CA ILE A 87 4.45 -20.34 15.04
C ILE A 87 4.54 -18.85 14.71
N LEU A 88 5.65 -18.39 14.12
CA LEU A 88 5.86 -16.99 13.77
C LEU A 88 4.88 -16.49 12.70
N LEU A 89 4.42 -17.37 11.82
CA LEU A 89 3.46 -17.11 10.76
C LEU A 89 2.01 -17.32 11.18
N GLY A 90 1.74 -17.46 12.48
CA GLY A 90 0.39 -17.56 13.02
C GLY A 90 -0.29 -18.91 12.78
N ASN A 91 0.47 -19.96 12.50
CA ASN A 91 -0.02 -21.32 12.24
C ASN A 91 -1.10 -21.39 11.13
N ASN A 92 -0.97 -20.57 10.09
CA ASN A 92 -1.83 -20.67 8.92
C ASN A 92 -1.70 -22.08 8.29
N ALA A 93 -2.82 -22.78 8.08
CA ALA A 93 -2.84 -24.18 7.67
C ALA A 93 -2.15 -24.40 6.31
N GLU A 94 -2.41 -23.51 5.35
CA GLU A 94 -1.82 -23.58 4.01
C GLU A 94 -0.31 -23.37 4.07
N ALA A 95 0.14 -22.27 4.68
CA ALA A 95 1.56 -21.98 4.83
C ALA A 95 2.31 -23.05 5.64
N THR A 96 1.69 -23.60 6.70
CA THR A 96 2.26 -24.68 7.51
C THR A 96 2.52 -25.92 6.65
N SER A 97 1.55 -26.32 5.81
CA SER A 97 1.72 -27.45 4.90
C SER A 97 2.86 -27.26 3.90
N LEU A 98 3.03 -26.03 3.40
CA LEU A 98 4.10 -25.66 2.47
C LEU A 98 5.47 -25.68 3.16
N ILE A 99 5.57 -25.13 4.38
CA ILE A 99 6.82 -25.07 5.16
C ILE A 99 7.35 -26.47 5.45
N HIS A 100 6.47 -27.42 5.76
CA HIS A 100 6.88 -28.81 5.97
C HIS A 100 7.39 -29.49 4.68
N ARG A 101 6.92 -29.06 3.51
CA ARG A 101 7.34 -29.59 2.20
C ARG A 101 8.56 -28.88 1.62
N MET A 102 8.86 -27.66 2.07
CA MET A 102 10.02 -26.88 1.63
C MET A 102 11.35 -27.49 2.08
N ASN A 103 12.39 -27.33 1.28
CA ASN A 103 13.76 -27.68 1.66
C ASN A 103 14.32 -26.71 2.74
N GLY A 104 15.51 -27.01 3.25
CA GLY A 104 16.20 -26.19 4.25
C GLY A 104 16.45 -24.75 3.79
N THR A 105 16.93 -24.57 2.56
CA THR A 105 17.28 -23.25 2.02
C THR A 105 16.08 -22.33 1.91
N HIS A 106 14.93 -22.82 1.46
CA HIS A 106 13.66 -22.08 1.44
C HIS A 106 13.23 -21.65 2.85
N CYS A 107 13.34 -22.55 3.84
CA CYS A 107 12.99 -22.23 5.23
C CYS A 107 13.91 -21.15 5.82
N VAL A 108 15.22 -21.26 5.56
CA VAL A 108 16.21 -20.27 6.02
C VAL A 108 15.98 -18.91 5.34
N TYR A 109 15.68 -18.90 4.04
CA TYR A 109 15.29 -17.68 3.31
C TYR A 109 14.05 -17.01 3.91
N LEU A 110 12.98 -17.78 4.13
CA LEU A 110 11.75 -17.26 4.72
C LEU A 110 11.98 -16.67 6.13
N MET A 111 12.79 -17.34 6.94
CA MET A 111 13.18 -16.83 8.26
C MET A 111 13.99 -15.53 8.14
N ALA A 112 14.92 -15.45 7.19
CA ALA A 112 15.73 -14.26 6.97
C ALA A 112 14.86 -13.06 6.58
N VAL A 113 13.95 -13.23 5.60
CA VAL A 113 12.99 -12.19 5.19
C VAL A 113 12.13 -11.76 6.37
N TYR A 114 11.54 -12.71 7.12
CA TYR A 114 10.74 -12.40 8.30
C TYR A 114 11.50 -11.57 9.33
N ARG A 115 12.73 -11.98 9.67
CA ARG A 115 13.54 -11.31 10.69
C ARG A 115 13.98 -9.93 10.25
N LEU A 116 14.47 -9.82 9.02
CA LEU A 116 14.93 -8.57 8.46
C LEU A 116 13.80 -7.54 8.41
N GLU A 117 12.70 -7.89 7.75
CA GLU A 117 11.60 -6.95 7.57
C GLU A 117 10.90 -6.62 8.90
N SER A 118 10.79 -7.59 9.81
CA SER A 118 10.30 -7.31 11.17
C SER A 118 11.16 -6.26 11.89
N LEU A 119 12.48 -6.35 11.80
CA LEU A 119 13.38 -5.39 12.46
C LEU A 119 13.37 -4.03 11.79
N CYS A 120 13.29 -4.02 10.46
CA CYS A 120 13.14 -2.82 9.67
C CYS A 120 11.89 -2.04 10.07
N VAL A 121 10.72 -2.70 10.13
CA VAL A 121 9.47 -2.01 10.49
C VAL A 121 9.40 -1.63 11.97
N THR A 122 10.10 -2.32 12.87
CA THR A 122 10.09 -1.99 14.30
C THR A 122 11.10 -0.92 14.71
N HIS A 123 12.25 -0.83 14.03
CA HIS A 123 13.37 0.00 14.50
C HIS A 123 13.89 1.02 13.50
N SER A 124 13.59 0.90 12.20
CA SER A 124 14.04 1.88 11.21
C SER A 124 13.28 3.20 11.37
N ASN A 125 13.94 4.32 11.05
CA ASN A 125 13.30 5.63 10.92
C ASN A 125 12.86 5.92 9.47
N ASP A 126 13.13 5.01 8.55
CA ASP A 126 12.69 5.10 7.17
C ASP A 126 11.15 4.97 7.08
N PRO A 127 10.43 5.99 6.57
CA PRO A 127 8.99 5.95 6.45
C PRO A 127 8.50 4.91 5.45
N GLU A 128 9.29 4.53 4.44
CA GLU A 128 8.92 3.56 3.42
C GLU A 128 9.32 2.13 3.79
N ALA A 129 9.74 1.91 5.04
CA ALA A 129 10.23 0.62 5.50
C ALA A 129 9.22 -0.52 5.28
N LEU A 130 7.93 -0.21 5.38
CA LEU A 130 6.85 -1.15 5.12
C LEU A 130 6.75 -1.53 3.64
N HIS A 131 7.01 -0.62 2.71
CA HIS A 131 6.83 -0.85 1.27
C HIS A 131 7.79 -1.91 0.73
N ARG A 132 8.94 -2.13 1.39
CA ARG A 132 9.92 -3.15 1.00
C ARG A 132 9.34 -4.55 0.91
N ILE A 133 8.34 -4.89 1.74
CA ILE A 133 7.75 -6.23 1.67
C ILE A 133 7.09 -6.49 0.31
N PHE A 134 6.58 -5.44 -0.35
CA PHE A 134 5.98 -5.54 -1.67
C PHE A 134 7.01 -5.83 -2.76
N LEU A 135 8.29 -5.49 -2.56
CA LEU A 135 9.35 -5.87 -3.51
C LEU A 135 9.49 -7.39 -3.61
N TYR A 136 9.31 -8.12 -2.50
CA TYR A 136 9.30 -9.58 -2.51
C TYR A 136 8.00 -10.15 -3.11
N LEU A 137 6.87 -9.50 -2.86
CA LEU A 137 5.57 -9.94 -3.39
C LEU A 137 5.45 -9.72 -4.91
N GLU A 138 6.17 -8.75 -5.45
CA GLU A 138 6.23 -8.40 -6.88
C GLU A 138 7.31 -9.18 -7.64
N ASP A 139 8.22 -9.86 -6.92
CA ASP A 139 9.32 -10.59 -7.53
C ASP A 139 8.80 -11.79 -8.36
N SER A 140 9.09 -11.75 -9.65
CA SER A 140 8.65 -12.77 -10.61
C SER A 140 9.16 -14.19 -10.31
N ILE A 141 10.34 -14.33 -9.68
CA ILE A 141 10.93 -15.62 -9.30
C ILE A 141 10.14 -16.20 -8.13
N ILE A 142 9.81 -15.37 -7.14
CA ILE A 142 9.01 -15.77 -5.98
C ILE A 142 7.59 -16.15 -6.43
N ILE A 143 6.97 -15.34 -7.29
CA ILE A 143 5.60 -15.58 -7.78
C ILE A 143 5.51 -16.89 -8.55
N ARG A 144 6.50 -17.22 -9.37
CA ARG A 144 6.51 -18.42 -10.23
C ARG A 144 7.04 -19.67 -9.52
N ASP A 145 7.42 -19.55 -8.24
CA ASP A 145 7.99 -20.65 -7.48
C ASP A 145 7.00 -21.82 -7.31
N LYS A 146 7.52 -23.04 -7.47
CA LYS A 146 6.72 -24.28 -7.37
C LYS A 146 6.54 -24.77 -5.93
N PHE A 147 7.37 -24.29 -5.00
CA PHE A 147 7.33 -24.70 -3.60
C PHE A 147 6.35 -23.88 -2.76
N GLY A 148 5.66 -22.90 -3.37
CA GLY A 148 4.68 -22.06 -2.70
C GLY A 148 5.31 -20.96 -1.85
N MET A 149 6.52 -20.53 -2.19
CA MET A 149 7.23 -19.47 -1.48
C MET A 149 6.39 -18.18 -1.41
N TRP A 150 5.70 -17.81 -2.48
CA TRP A 150 4.86 -16.61 -2.52
C TRP A 150 3.79 -16.63 -1.42
N THR A 151 3.06 -17.74 -1.24
CA THR A 151 2.05 -17.89 -0.18
C THR A 151 2.66 -17.70 1.21
N CYS A 152 3.85 -18.25 1.44
CA CYS A 152 4.54 -18.10 2.72
C CYS A 152 5.06 -16.68 2.94
N ILE A 153 5.54 -16.00 1.90
CA ILE A 153 5.95 -14.58 1.99
C ILE A 153 4.73 -13.69 2.22
N THR A 154 3.58 -13.99 1.64
CA THR A 154 2.32 -13.30 1.95
C THR A 154 2.00 -13.41 3.45
N GLN A 155 2.16 -14.59 4.06
CA GLN A 155 1.99 -14.72 5.51
C GLN A 155 3.06 -13.96 6.30
N VAL A 156 4.32 -13.93 5.83
CA VAL A 156 5.35 -13.06 6.43
C VAL A 156 4.92 -11.61 6.38
N ALA A 157 4.39 -11.14 5.24
CA ALA A 157 3.96 -9.79 5.04
C ALA A 157 2.86 -9.38 6.02
N VAL A 158 1.85 -10.25 6.22
CA VAL A 158 0.79 -10.04 7.22
C VAL A 158 1.38 -9.86 8.63
N GLN A 159 2.36 -10.68 9.01
CA GLN A 159 2.98 -10.58 10.34
C GLN A 159 3.86 -9.33 10.49
N VAL A 160 4.61 -8.97 9.45
CA VAL A 160 5.42 -7.74 9.40
C VAL A 160 4.52 -6.51 9.51
N PHE A 161 3.39 -6.50 8.80
CA PHE A 161 2.45 -5.40 8.85
C PHE A 161 1.78 -5.28 10.22
N ASN A 162 1.38 -6.39 10.85
CA ASN A 162 0.89 -6.39 12.23
C ASN A 162 1.90 -5.78 13.22
N LYS A 163 3.19 -6.12 13.08
CA LYS A 163 4.26 -5.51 13.90
C LYS A 163 4.38 -4.01 13.64
N TYR A 164 4.26 -3.57 12.39
CA TYR A 164 4.28 -2.16 12.05
C TYR A 164 3.10 -1.40 12.66
N LEU A 165 1.87 -1.91 12.53
CA LEU A 165 0.68 -1.30 13.13
C LEU A 165 0.80 -1.23 14.66
N ALA A 166 1.31 -2.28 15.31
CA ALA A 166 1.58 -2.29 16.75
C ALA A 166 2.59 -1.20 17.17
N ARG A 167 3.67 -0.99 16.39
CA ARG A 167 4.60 0.12 16.61
C ARG A 167 3.90 1.47 16.48
N MET A 168 3.12 1.67 15.42
CA MET A 168 2.44 2.94 15.16
C MET A 168 1.40 3.28 16.23
N LYS A 169 0.73 2.26 16.82
CA LYS A 169 -0.15 2.43 17.98
C LYS A 169 0.58 2.91 19.23
N GLY A 170 1.80 2.44 19.45
CA GLY A 170 2.64 2.83 20.59
C GLY A 170 3.33 4.20 20.43
N MET A 171 3.38 4.75 19.21
CA MET A 171 3.99 6.05 18.94
C MET A 171 3.06 7.21 19.32
N PRO A 172 3.60 8.35 19.78
CA PRO A 172 2.79 9.52 20.13
C PRO A 172 2.03 10.05 18.91
N LEU A 173 0.82 10.58 19.15
CA LEU A 173 0.03 11.28 18.13
C LEU A 173 0.77 12.56 17.71
N ARG A 174 1.31 12.56 16.48
CA ARG A 174 1.99 13.70 15.87
C ARG A 174 1.57 13.79 14.39
N SER A 175 1.60 15.00 13.84
CA SER A 175 1.30 15.27 12.44
C SER A 175 2.16 14.44 11.48
N ASP A 176 3.43 14.22 11.81
CA ASP A 176 4.33 13.42 10.97
C ASP A 176 3.92 11.95 10.93
N ARG A 177 3.44 11.42 12.06
CA ARG A 177 2.93 10.05 12.14
C ARG A 177 1.70 9.89 11.25
N GLU A 178 0.76 10.83 11.32
CA GLU A 178 -0.44 10.82 10.47
C GLU A 178 -0.07 10.92 8.98
N ARG A 179 0.88 11.79 8.63
CA ARG A 179 1.38 11.90 7.26
C ARG A 179 1.98 10.60 6.73
N ILE A 180 2.74 9.87 7.55
CA ILE A 180 3.30 8.56 7.18
C ILE A 180 2.17 7.53 6.99
N MET A 181 1.16 7.55 7.87
CA MET A 181 0.01 6.64 7.75
C MET A 181 -0.84 6.93 6.51
N ASP A 182 -1.05 8.21 6.18
CA ASP A 182 -1.69 8.63 4.93
C ASP A 182 -0.91 8.10 3.72
N MET A 183 0.43 8.23 3.72
CA MET A 183 1.28 7.72 2.64
C MET A 183 1.12 6.20 2.46
N HIS A 184 1.03 5.42 3.54
CA HIS A 184 0.79 3.99 3.44
C HIS A 184 -0.60 3.67 2.88
N ALA A 185 -1.64 4.40 3.28
CA ALA A 185 -2.97 4.24 2.72
C ALA A 185 -2.97 4.54 1.21
N GLN A 186 -2.34 5.64 0.78
CA GLN A 186 -2.19 6.00 -0.63
C GLN A 186 -1.43 4.92 -1.42
N PHE A 187 -0.31 4.43 -0.87
CA PHE A 187 0.46 3.33 -1.48
C PHE A 187 -0.40 2.07 -1.66
N LEU A 188 -1.13 1.66 -0.63
CA LEU A 188 -1.97 0.48 -0.69
C LEU A 188 -3.16 0.64 -1.63
N LEU A 189 -3.74 1.84 -1.75
CA LEU A 189 -4.78 2.14 -2.74
C LEU A 189 -4.28 1.97 -4.17
N VAL A 190 -3.03 2.38 -4.46
CA VAL A 190 -2.44 2.15 -5.78
C VAL A 190 -2.10 0.67 -5.99
N LYS A 191 -1.57 -0.02 -4.97
CA LYS A 191 -1.29 -1.47 -5.06
C LYS A 191 -2.56 -2.33 -5.17
N PHE A 192 -3.71 -1.85 -4.69
CA PHE A 192 -5.01 -2.48 -4.93
C PHE A 192 -5.38 -2.54 -6.43
N LEU A 193 -4.79 -1.67 -7.25
CA LEU A 193 -4.98 -1.63 -8.71
C LEU A 193 -3.89 -2.37 -9.48
N HIS A 194 -3.02 -3.10 -8.80
CA HIS A 194 -1.92 -3.80 -9.44
C HIS A 194 -2.41 -4.86 -10.43
N VAL A 195 -1.75 -5.01 -11.58
CA VAL A 195 -2.15 -5.97 -12.65
C VAL A 195 -2.35 -7.38 -12.11
N GLN A 196 -1.50 -7.82 -11.17
CA GLN A 196 -1.60 -9.15 -10.57
C GLN A 196 -2.66 -9.21 -9.46
N LYS A 197 -3.67 -10.07 -9.64
CA LYS A 197 -4.77 -10.31 -8.67
C LYS A 197 -4.28 -10.65 -7.25
N GLY A 198 -3.22 -11.47 -7.13
CA GLY A 198 -2.68 -11.85 -5.82
C GLY A 198 -2.24 -10.64 -4.98
N LEU A 199 -1.60 -9.64 -5.60
CA LEU A 199 -1.21 -8.42 -4.91
C LEU A 199 -2.40 -7.53 -4.56
N ARG A 200 -3.45 -7.48 -5.39
CA ARG A 200 -4.67 -6.73 -5.07
C ARG A 200 -5.31 -7.24 -3.79
N ILE A 201 -5.35 -8.57 -3.62
CA ILE A 201 -5.88 -9.23 -2.42
C ILE A 201 -5.06 -8.85 -1.18
N VAL A 202 -3.73 -8.91 -1.27
CA VAL A 202 -2.85 -8.52 -0.13
C VAL A 202 -2.99 -7.04 0.21
N ALA A 203 -3.07 -6.17 -0.80
CA ALA A 203 -3.29 -4.74 -0.61
C ALA A 203 -4.65 -4.46 0.06
N ASP A 204 -5.72 -5.14 -0.35
CA ASP A 204 -7.05 -4.99 0.27
C ASP A 204 -7.10 -5.50 1.71
N GLU A 205 -6.42 -6.61 2.00
CA GLU A 205 -6.25 -7.11 3.37
C GLU A 205 -5.55 -6.05 4.24
N PHE A 206 -4.46 -5.46 3.72
CA PHE A 206 -3.72 -4.44 4.45
C PHE A 206 -4.52 -3.14 4.61
N LEU A 207 -5.28 -2.70 3.60
CA LEU A 207 -6.22 -1.59 3.73
C LEU A 207 -7.26 -1.88 4.81
N SER A 208 -7.79 -3.10 4.87
CA SER A 208 -8.78 -3.50 5.88
C SER A 208 -8.20 -3.53 7.28
N MET A 209 -6.97 -4.02 7.44
CA MET A 209 -6.24 -3.97 8.71
C MET A 209 -5.94 -2.53 9.15
N LEU A 210 -5.55 -1.66 8.21
CA LEU A 210 -5.32 -0.24 8.46
C LEU A 210 -6.60 0.47 8.89
N ALA A 211 -7.71 0.24 8.17
CA ALA A 211 -9.02 0.80 8.48
C ALA A 211 -9.54 0.35 9.85
N LYS A 212 -9.27 -0.90 10.24
CA LYS A 212 -9.63 -1.44 11.56
C LYS A 212 -8.87 -0.75 12.69
N ASP A 213 -7.56 -0.58 12.53
CA ASP A 213 -6.69 -0.09 13.58
C ASP A 213 -6.59 1.46 13.63
N PHE A 214 -6.74 2.11 12.48
CA PHE A 214 -6.63 3.55 12.30
C PHE A 214 -7.75 4.09 11.37
N PRO A 215 -9.03 4.03 11.79
CA PRO A 215 -10.16 4.40 10.91
C PRO A 215 -10.06 5.82 10.33
N HIS A 216 -9.57 6.77 11.14
CA HIS A 216 -9.44 8.19 10.75
C HIS A 216 -8.53 8.44 9.54
N ILE A 217 -7.58 7.53 9.26
CA ILE A 217 -6.69 7.64 8.10
C ILE A 217 -7.46 7.43 6.80
N MET A 218 -8.47 6.56 6.80
CA MET A 218 -9.22 6.20 5.59
C MET A 218 -10.03 7.37 5.01
N TRP A 219 -10.37 8.36 5.84
CA TRP A 219 -11.09 9.55 5.43
C TRP A 219 -10.29 10.84 5.71
N SER A 220 -8.96 10.73 5.76
CA SER A 220 -8.09 11.90 5.72
C SER A 220 -8.18 12.57 4.34
N GLY A 221 -7.97 13.88 4.29
CA GLY A 221 -8.03 14.63 3.03
C GLY A 221 -7.10 14.03 1.95
N ARG A 222 -5.87 13.64 2.31
CA ARG A 222 -4.89 13.07 1.35
C ARG A 222 -5.38 11.76 0.75
N VAL A 223 -5.92 10.87 1.58
CA VAL A 223 -6.42 9.56 1.15
C VAL A 223 -7.66 9.72 0.29
N LEU A 224 -8.62 10.55 0.72
CA LEU A 224 -9.82 10.86 -0.06
C LEU A 224 -9.47 11.47 -1.43
N TYR A 225 -8.50 12.39 -1.49
CA TYR A 225 -8.13 13.02 -2.76
C TYR A 225 -7.49 12.01 -3.69
N THR A 226 -6.57 11.18 -3.19
CA THR A 226 -5.99 10.09 -3.98
C THR A 226 -7.03 9.12 -4.50
N MET A 227 -8.04 8.75 -3.71
CA MET A 227 -9.14 7.90 -4.17
C MET A 227 -9.90 8.53 -5.35
N LEU A 228 -10.18 9.83 -5.27
CA LEU A 228 -10.94 10.56 -6.28
C LEU A 228 -10.11 10.78 -7.56
N ASP A 229 -8.83 11.13 -7.41
CA ASP A 229 -7.90 11.30 -8.52
C ASP A 229 -7.65 9.97 -9.24
N VAL A 230 -7.42 8.89 -8.50
CA VAL A 230 -7.24 7.56 -9.09
C VAL A 230 -8.52 7.08 -9.79
N THR A 231 -9.71 7.36 -9.23
CA THR A 231 -10.99 7.09 -9.90
C THR A 231 -11.07 7.84 -11.24
N GLN A 232 -10.62 9.09 -11.28
CA GLN A 232 -10.58 9.87 -12.50
C GLN A 232 -9.59 9.30 -13.53
N LEU A 233 -8.38 8.93 -13.10
CA LEU A 233 -7.36 8.34 -13.97
C LEU A 233 -7.83 7.01 -14.58
N LEU A 234 -8.46 6.15 -13.78
CA LEU A 234 -9.06 4.90 -14.27
C LEU A 234 -10.15 5.17 -15.30
N SER A 235 -11.02 6.16 -15.07
CA SER A 235 -12.05 6.54 -16.03
C SER A 235 -11.47 7.05 -17.33
N GLN A 236 -10.42 7.89 -17.27
CA GLN A 236 -9.71 8.39 -18.46
C GLN A 236 -9.05 7.26 -19.24
N SER A 237 -8.57 6.23 -18.55
CA SER A 237 -7.97 5.06 -19.19
C SER A 237 -8.93 4.26 -20.10
N LEU A 238 -10.24 4.43 -19.93
CA LEU A 238 -11.26 3.80 -20.78
C LEU A 238 -11.45 4.51 -22.13
N GLU A 239 -11.05 5.79 -22.21
CA GLU A 239 -11.16 6.60 -23.43
C GLU A 239 -9.94 6.41 -24.36
N VAL A 240 -8.86 5.80 -23.85
CA VAL A 240 -7.63 5.52 -24.61
C VAL A 240 -7.84 4.31 -25.52
N ASP A 241 -7.39 4.43 -26.78
CA ASP A 241 -7.50 3.36 -27.78
C ASP A 241 -6.85 2.06 -27.26
N PRO A 242 -7.58 0.93 -27.23
CA PRO A 242 -7.02 -0.37 -26.84
C PRO A 242 -5.83 -0.86 -27.67
N ASN A 243 -5.63 -0.30 -28.86
CA ASN A 243 -4.49 -0.64 -29.73
C ASN A 243 -3.21 0.14 -29.39
N GLU A 244 -3.29 1.15 -28.51
CA GLU A 244 -2.14 1.89 -28.00
C GLU A 244 -1.56 1.21 -26.75
N PRO A 245 -0.24 1.38 -26.48
CA PRO A 245 0.36 0.84 -25.26
C PRO A 245 -0.35 1.39 -24.02
N ALA A 246 -0.57 0.54 -23.01
CA ALA A 246 -1.27 0.96 -21.80
C ALA A 246 -0.61 2.19 -21.15
N PRO A 247 -1.39 3.23 -20.84
CA PRO A 247 -0.85 4.45 -20.24
C PRO A 247 -0.38 4.19 -18.81
N VAL A 248 0.69 4.87 -18.44
CA VAL A 248 1.17 4.96 -17.05
C VAL A 248 0.88 6.36 -16.54
N TYR A 249 0.06 6.45 -15.50
CA TYR A 249 -0.35 7.73 -14.93
C TYR A 249 0.42 8.03 -13.64
N GLN A 250 0.86 9.27 -13.46
CA GLN A 250 1.35 9.74 -12.17
C GLN A 250 0.16 10.10 -11.28
N VAL A 251 0.12 9.54 -10.08
CA VAL A 251 -0.99 9.79 -9.14
C VAL A 251 -0.79 11.15 -8.47
N PRO A 252 -1.71 12.13 -8.65
CA PRO A 252 -1.58 13.46 -8.11
C PRO A 252 -1.34 13.48 -6.59
N GLY A 253 -0.46 14.37 -6.14
CA GLY A 253 -0.12 14.52 -4.72
C GLY A 253 0.72 13.39 -4.14
N THR A 254 1.21 12.45 -4.96
CA THR A 254 2.08 11.34 -4.56
C THR A 254 3.22 11.13 -5.57
N ASN A 255 4.19 10.28 -5.23
CA ASN A 255 5.25 9.83 -6.15
C ASN A 255 4.94 8.44 -6.74
N LEU A 256 3.67 8.06 -6.78
CA LEU A 256 3.22 6.72 -7.17
C LEU A 256 2.78 6.70 -8.63
N GLU A 257 3.13 5.62 -9.31
CA GLU A 257 2.72 5.36 -10.69
C GLU A 257 1.58 4.34 -10.72
N LEU A 258 0.54 4.67 -11.48
CA LEU A 258 -0.58 3.79 -11.77
C LEU A 258 -0.37 3.19 -13.17
N VAL A 259 -0.04 1.90 -13.18
CA VAL A 259 0.08 1.11 -14.41
C VAL A 259 -1.26 0.46 -14.72
N ILE A 260 -1.84 0.80 -15.86
CA ILE A 260 -3.15 0.30 -16.30
C ILE A 260 -3.00 -1.05 -17.02
N THR A 261 -4.02 -1.91 -16.89
CA THR A 261 -4.10 -3.19 -17.63
C THR A 261 -4.38 -2.95 -19.12
N ASP A 262 -3.87 -3.79 -20.01
CA ASP A 262 -4.06 -3.58 -21.46
C ASP A 262 -5.52 -3.78 -21.90
N GLY A 263 -6.22 -4.79 -21.36
CA GLY A 263 -7.58 -5.14 -21.77
C GLY A 263 -8.64 -4.14 -21.29
N LEU A 264 -9.49 -3.65 -22.21
CA LEU A 264 -10.58 -2.72 -21.87
C LEU A 264 -11.52 -3.31 -20.80
N GLN A 265 -11.89 -4.59 -20.93
CA GLN A 265 -12.75 -5.27 -19.96
C GLN A 265 -12.11 -5.32 -18.56
N ASP A 266 -10.80 -5.56 -18.47
CA ASP A 266 -10.07 -5.56 -17.20
C ASP A 266 -10.02 -4.14 -16.59
N ARG A 267 -9.89 -3.11 -17.43
CA ARG A 267 -9.94 -1.70 -17.00
C ARG A 267 -11.32 -1.33 -16.42
N GLU A 268 -12.40 -1.76 -17.09
CA GLU A 268 -13.77 -1.54 -16.62
C GLU A 268 -14.05 -2.23 -15.28
N GLU A 269 -13.62 -3.50 -15.14
CA GLU A 269 -13.73 -4.25 -13.88
C GLU A 269 -12.94 -3.56 -12.76
N MET A 270 -11.70 -3.14 -13.06
CA MET A 270 -10.83 -2.45 -12.11
C MET A 270 -11.43 -1.10 -11.64
N LEU A 271 -11.99 -0.31 -12.55
CA LEU A 271 -12.70 0.92 -12.20
C LEU A 271 -13.90 0.62 -11.31
N SER A 272 -14.73 -0.35 -11.69
CA SER A 272 -15.93 -0.74 -10.94
C SER A 272 -15.61 -1.17 -9.51
N ASP A 273 -14.64 -2.07 -9.33
CA ASP A 273 -14.20 -2.56 -8.02
C ASP A 273 -13.60 -1.44 -7.17
N PHE A 274 -12.79 -0.57 -7.77
CA PHE A 274 -12.19 0.56 -7.07
C PHE A 274 -13.22 1.59 -6.62
N VAL A 275 -14.14 1.97 -7.49
CA VAL A 275 -15.24 2.91 -7.16
C VAL A 275 -16.11 2.33 -6.05
N LYS A 276 -16.44 1.03 -6.11
CA LYS A 276 -17.19 0.34 -5.05
C LYS A 276 -16.46 0.42 -3.71
N ARG A 277 -15.14 0.19 -3.69
CA ARG A 277 -14.32 0.32 -2.48
C ARG A 277 -14.29 1.76 -1.98
N CYS A 278 -14.14 2.73 -2.88
CA CYS A 278 -14.10 4.15 -2.55
C CYS A 278 -15.41 4.63 -1.93
N LYS A 279 -16.53 4.26 -2.55
CA LYS A 279 -17.87 4.52 -2.03
C LYS A 279 -18.02 3.97 -0.61
N GLY A 280 -17.68 2.71 -0.38
CA GLY A 280 -17.75 2.12 0.97
C GLY A 280 -16.94 2.88 2.03
N ILE A 281 -15.73 3.34 1.69
CA ILE A 281 -14.90 4.15 2.61
C ILE A 281 -15.54 5.52 2.89
N ILE A 282 -16.03 6.21 1.85
CA ILE A 282 -16.68 7.52 1.97
C ILE A 282 -17.97 7.41 2.78
N GLU A 283 -18.76 6.36 2.57
CA GLU A 283 -20.00 6.10 3.30
C GLU A 283 -19.75 5.92 4.80
N VAL A 284 -18.78 5.07 5.17
CA VAL A 284 -18.38 4.89 6.57
C VAL A 284 -17.84 6.20 7.14
N GLY A 285 -17.02 6.94 6.39
CA GLY A 285 -16.52 8.25 6.80
C GLY A 285 -17.64 9.27 7.05
N LEU A 286 -18.65 9.31 6.19
CA LEU A 286 -19.82 10.19 6.34
C LEU A 286 -20.71 9.78 7.52
N GLN A 287 -20.73 8.49 7.88
CA GLN A 287 -21.44 8.01 9.06
C GLN A 287 -20.75 8.44 10.36
N TRP A 288 -19.42 8.32 10.43
CA TRP A 288 -18.66 8.56 11.66
C TRP A 288 -18.20 10.01 11.84
N ALA A 289 -17.85 10.70 10.75
CA ALA A 289 -17.31 12.07 10.77
C ALA A 289 -17.88 12.93 9.61
N PRO A 290 -19.21 13.13 9.53
CA PRO A 290 -19.86 13.78 8.39
C PRO A 290 -19.33 15.18 8.07
N SER A 291 -19.09 16.01 9.08
CA SER A 291 -18.61 17.38 8.90
C SER A 291 -17.19 17.43 8.33
N LEU A 292 -16.30 16.57 8.86
CA LEU A 292 -14.91 16.48 8.41
C LEU A 292 -14.82 15.99 6.97
N VAL A 293 -15.48 14.86 6.67
CA VAL A 293 -15.46 14.27 5.32
C VAL A 293 -16.07 15.23 4.31
N ARG A 294 -17.24 15.82 4.59
CA ARG A 294 -17.83 16.85 3.71
C ARG A 294 -16.90 18.03 3.50
N SER A 295 -16.19 18.47 4.54
CA SER A 295 -15.25 19.58 4.39
C SER A 295 -14.09 19.21 3.47
N HIS A 296 -13.52 18.01 3.57
CA HIS A 296 -12.50 17.53 2.65
C HIS A 296 -13.02 17.37 1.23
N LEU A 297 -14.19 16.75 1.04
CA LEU A 297 -14.78 16.59 -0.30
C LEU A 297 -15.09 17.93 -0.95
N ALA A 298 -15.63 18.89 -0.19
CA ALA A 298 -15.84 20.26 -0.68
C ALA A 298 -14.53 20.95 -1.04
N GLU A 299 -13.48 20.79 -0.23
CA GLU A 299 -12.17 21.36 -0.50
C GLU A 299 -11.54 20.77 -1.79
N TYR A 300 -11.66 19.45 -2.00
CA TYR A 300 -11.25 18.83 -3.26
C TYR A 300 -11.94 19.48 -4.47
N MET A 301 -13.27 19.63 -4.42
CA MET A 301 -14.06 20.26 -5.50
C MET A 301 -13.61 21.69 -5.80
N LEU A 302 -13.09 22.42 -4.81
CA LEU A 302 -12.60 23.80 -4.98
C LEU A 302 -11.19 23.87 -5.60
N GLN A 303 -10.37 22.83 -5.41
CA GLN A 303 -8.98 22.78 -5.88
C GLN A 303 -8.84 22.37 -7.36
N LEU A 304 -9.89 21.83 -7.97
CA LEU A 304 -9.82 21.41 -9.37
C LEU A 304 -9.60 22.59 -10.34
N PRO A 305 -8.73 22.42 -11.35
CA PRO A 305 -8.53 23.42 -12.38
C PRO A 305 -9.84 23.71 -13.11
N ARG A 306 -10.31 24.97 -13.03
CA ARG A 306 -11.57 25.45 -13.63
C ARG A 306 -11.61 25.34 -15.16
N SER A 307 -10.51 24.98 -15.82
CA SER A 307 -10.32 25.00 -17.27
C SER A 307 -9.76 23.69 -17.84
N SER A 308 -9.80 22.57 -17.10
CA SER A 308 -9.36 21.28 -17.63
C SER A 308 -10.36 20.74 -18.67
N PRO A 309 -9.89 20.15 -19.80
CA PRO A 309 -10.73 19.53 -20.84
C PRO A 309 -11.46 18.24 -20.39
N GLY A 310 -11.76 18.11 -19.10
CA GLY A 310 -12.59 17.08 -18.49
C GLY A 310 -13.47 17.59 -17.35
N ALA A 311 -13.58 18.93 -17.16
CA ALA A 311 -14.36 19.51 -16.06
C ALA A 311 -15.84 19.10 -16.05
N PHE A 312 -16.39 18.76 -17.23
CA PHE A 312 -17.78 18.31 -17.38
C PHE A 312 -17.95 16.79 -17.24
N HIS A 313 -16.88 16.00 -17.34
CA HIS A 313 -16.89 14.54 -17.22
C HIS A 313 -15.76 14.11 -16.26
N HIS A 314 -15.97 14.37 -14.98
CA HIS A 314 -15.04 13.98 -13.93
C HIS A 314 -15.69 12.95 -13.01
N THR A 315 -15.37 11.68 -13.21
CA THR A 315 -15.92 10.53 -12.47
C THR A 315 -15.68 10.65 -10.98
N GLY A 316 -14.52 11.18 -10.55
CA GLY A 316 -14.27 11.51 -9.14
C GLY A 316 -15.29 12.51 -8.55
N LEU A 317 -15.62 13.59 -9.26
CA LEU A 317 -16.61 14.58 -8.82
C LEU A 317 -18.03 14.03 -8.83
N ALA A 318 -18.35 13.18 -9.81
CA ALA A 318 -19.62 12.47 -9.85
C ALA A 318 -19.77 11.56 -8.62
N LEU A 319 -18.71 10.82 -8.25
CA LEU A 319 -18.68 9.96 -7.06
C LEU A 319 -18.89 10.77 -5.76
N ILE A 320 -18.26 11.93 -5.62
CA ILE A 320 -18.50 12.84 -4.49
C ILE A 320 -19.96 13.24 -4.41
N THR A 321 -20.50 13.71 -5.54
CA THR A 321 -21.86 14.23 -5.62
C THR A 321 -22.87 13.13 -5.26
N GLU A 322 -22.73 11.94 -5.84
CA GLU A 322 -23.56 10.78 -5.51
C GLU A 322 -23.48 10.43 -4.02
N SER A 323 -22.25 10.33 -3.47
CA SER A 323 -22.02 9.91 -2.09
C SER A 323 -22.58 10.93 -1.09
N VAL A 324 -22.35 12.22 -1.29
CA VAL A 324 -22.83 13.26 -0.37
C VAL A 324 -24.35 13.39 -0.42
N LEU A 325 -24.98 13.24 -1.59
CA LEU A 325 -26.43 13.30 -1.73
C LEU A 325 -27.10 12.09 -1.07
N ASN A 326 -26.56 10.90 -1.26
CA ASN A 326 -27.10 9.67 -0.69
C ASN A 326 -26.90 9.60 0.84
N PHE A 327 -25.82 10.19 1.36
CA PHE A 327 -25.45 10.17 2.80
C PHE A 327 -25.48 11.56 3.44
N ALA A 328 -26.44 12.39 3.02
CA ALA A 328 -26.64 13.74 3.56
C ALA A 328 -27.12 13.74 5.03
N GLY A 329 -27.66 12.63 5.54
CA GLY A 329 -28.28 12.56 6.85
C GLY A 329 -29.60 13.33 6.90
N PHE A 330 -30.33 13.25 8.02
CA PHE A 330 -31.63 13.92 8.14
C PHE A 330 -31.47 15.41 8.46
N ASN A 331 -32.31 16.24 7.85
CA ASN A 331 -32.41 17.65 8.18
C ASN A 331 -33.05 17.84 9.58
N ARG A 332 -32.95 19.06 10.13
CA ARG A 332 -33.47 19.39 11.47
C ARG A 332 -34.94 19.05 11.69
N THR A 333 -35.76 19.10 10.63
CA THR A 333 -37.20 18.80 10.71
C THR A 333 -37.50 17.30 10.64
N ALA A 334 -36.60 16.52 10.05
CA ALA A 334 -36.75 15.09 9.83
C ALA A 334 -36.06 14.25 10.93
N SER A 335 -35.07 14.79 11.63
CA SER A 335 -34.32 14.08 12.67
C SER A 335 -35.18 13.58 13.85
N CYS A 336 -36.31 14.22 14.12
CA CYS A 336 -37.21 13.87 15.23
C CYS A 336 -38.44 13.06 14.80
N LEU A 337 -38.54 12.64 13.53
CA LEU A 337 -39.72 11.95 13.00
C LEU A 337 -39.63 10.44 13.19
N THR A 338 -40.80 9.80 13.24
CA THR A 338 -40.91 8.34 13.24
C THR A 338 -40.56 7.76 11.86
N PRO A 339 -40.05 6.51 11.79
CA PRO A 339 -39.74 5.85 10.53
C PRO A 339 -40.91 5.85 9.52
N ALA A 340 -42.13 5.59 10.00
CA ALA A 340 -43.34 5.60 9.15
C ALA A 340 -43.65 6.97 8.53
N ALA A 341 -43.27 8.07 9.20
CA ALA A 341 -43.42 9.42 8.66
C ALA A 341 -42.29 9.77 7.67
N LEU A 342 -41.09 9.19 7.85
CA LEU A 342 -39.94 9.38 6.97
C LEU A 342 -40.09 8.63 5.64
N GLU A 343 -40.72 7.46 5.64
CA GLU A 343 -40.98 6.68 4.41
C GLU A 343 -41.95 7.39 3.47
N LYS A 344 -42.95 8.09 4.02
CA LYS A 344 -43.92 8.86 3.22
C LYS A 344 -43.33 10.10 2.57
N ARG A 345 -42.15 10.56 3.01
CA ARG A 345 -41.52 11.80 2.52
C ARG A 345 -40.47 11.52 1.44
N PRO A 346 -40.42 12.35 0.39
CA PRO A 346 -39.35 12.27 -0.60
C PRO A 346 -37.99 12.62 0.03
N SER A 347 -36.89 12.14 -0.58
CA SER A 347 -35.52 12.35 -0.11
C SER A 347 -35.19 13.83 0.12
N CYS A 348 -35.55 14.72 -0.81
CA CYS A 348 -35.31 16.16 -0.69
C CYS A 348 -36.00 16.83 0.51
N ALA A 349 -37.11 16.28 1.02
CA ALA A 349 -37.83 16.82 2.17
C ALA A 349 -37.30 16.29 3.51
N LYS A 350 -36.47 15.25 3.50
CA LYS A 350 -35.93 14.61 4.72
C LYS A 350 -34.42 14.70 4.86
N LEU A 351 -33.68 14.76 3.76
CA LEU A 351 -32.21 14.81 3.77
C LEU A 351 -31.68 16.25 3.86
N ASP A 352 -30.49 16.42 4.46
CA ASP A 352 -29.83 17.73 4.63
C ASP A 352 -28.87 18.10 3.48
N SER A 353 -29.16 17.64 2.26
CA SER A 353 -28.29 17.80 1.09
C SER A 353 -28.06 19.28 0.72
N SER A 354 -29.04 20.14 0.99
CA SER A 354 -28.96 21.59 0.71
C SER A 354 -27.89 22.29 1.55
N SER A 355 -27.65 21.82 2.78
CA SER A 355 -26.63 22.36 3.67
C SER A 355 -25.23 22.23 3.06
N PHE A 356 -24.91 21.06 2.49
CA PHE A 356 -23.63 20.85 1.80
C PHE A 356 -23.47 21.77 0.59
N MET A 357 -24.48 21.82 -0.28
CA MET A 357 -24.44 22.65 -1.49
C MET A 357 -24.30 24.14 -1.16
N PHE A 358 -25.05 24.62 -0.16
CA PHE A 358 -24.96 26.00 0.29
C PHE A 358 -23.56 26.34 0.83
N ASN A 359 -22.98 25.48 1.67
CA ASN A 359 -21.63 25.66 2.17
C ASN A 359 -20.58 25.65 1.04
N LEU A 360 -20.72 24.76 0.06
CA LEU A 360 -19.83 24.71 -1.11
C LEU A 360 -19.89 26.01 -1.92
N ILE A 361 -21.10 26.51 -2.21
CA ILE A 361 -21.32 27.77 -2.94
C ILE A 361 -20.69 28.94 -2.18
N LEU A 362 -20.94 29.03 -0.87
CA LEU A 362 -20.36 30.09 -0.03
C LEU A 362 -18.82 30.04 -0.07
N ARG A 363 -18.22 28.87 0.14
CA ARG A 363 -16.76 28.72 0.09
C ARG A 363 -16.20 29.12 -1.28
N ASN A 364 -16.84 28.69 -2.37
CA ASN A 364 -16.41 29.04 -3.73
C ASN A 364 -16.45 30.55 -3.98
N ARG A 365 -17.54 31.21 -3.55
CA ARG A 365 -17.71 32.66 -3.67
C ARG A 365 -16.61 33.43 -2.94
N PHE A 366 -16.42 33.13 -1.65
CA PHE A 366 -15.42 33.86 -0.84
C PHE A 366 -13.98 33.53 -1.25
N LEU A 367 -13.71 32.32 -1.74
CA LEU A 367 -12.41 31.98 -2.35
C LEU A 367 -12.12 32.89 -3.55
N GLY A 368 -13.12 33.17 -4.38
CA GLY A 368 -13.03 34.12 -5.49
C GLY A 368 -12.78 35.55 -5.03
N GLU A 369 -13.50 36.03 -4.02
CA GLU A 369 -13.34 37.38 -3.47
C GLU A 369 -11.94 37.59 -2.86
N VAL A 370 -11.39 36.62 -2.12
CA VAL A 370 -10.04 36.70 -1.54
C VAL A 370 -8.95 36.65 -2.61
N SER A 371 -9.14 35.87 -3.67
CA SER A 371 -8.15 35.73 -4.75
C SER A 371 -8.03 36.97 -5.65
N VAL A 372 -9.03 37.86 -5.65
CA VAL A 372 -9.05 39.11 -6.45
C VAL A 372 -8.46 40.29 -5.67
N VAL A 373 -8.25 40.15 -4.36
CA VAL A 373 -7.74 41.21 -3.46
C VAL A 373 -6.20 41.18 -3.34
N HIS A 374 -5.53 40.27 -4.05
CA HIS A 374 -4.08 40.23 -4.26
C HIS A 374 -3.77 40.33 -5.75
#